data_AF-A0A4Q6C1E1-F1
#
_entry.id   AF-A0A4Q6C1E1-F1
#
_cell.length_a   1.000
_cell.length_b   1.000
_cell.length_c   1.000
_cell.angle_alpha   90.00
_cell.angle_beta   90.00
_cell.angle_gamma   90.00
#
_symmetry.space_group_name_H-M   'P 1'
#
loop_
_entity.id
_entity.type
_entity.pdbx_description
1 polymer ?
#
loop_
_entity_poly.entity_id
_entity_poly.type
_entity_poly.pdbx_seq_one_letter_code
_entity_poly.pdbx_strand_id
1 'polypeptide(L)'
;MVWGDAEKTNWFRDQHITGGVHGYETSGVYGALGFMRENAADYEKSFNFVCAPCISPWSFETINRWNSKAIDPNRSFRKDSPAEESRLFVEAVAALKTAPYAHIDLHETTDTDNSVFRPALEQRDGIAQEFSEIPDGFYLVGDSLNPQPGFQKAIIEEVRKVTHIAPADENGKLIGAPLEQEGVINYPIKELFLCTGITAATYTTTTEVYPDSPKATPEICVQAQIAAIRGALDYLASQSH
;
A
#
# COMPACT_ATOMS: atom_id res chain seq x y z
N MET A 1 18.98 0.63 1.77
CA MET A 1 19.81 0.13 2.88
C MET A 1 19.17 -1.18 3.32
N VAL A 2 19.85 -2.31 3.18
CA VAL A 2 19.31 -3.62 3.60
C VAL A 2 19.55 -3.73 5.10
N TRP A 3 18.47 -3.89 5.87
CA TRP A 3 18.53 -4.14 7.32
C TRP A 3 18.42 -5.65 7.55
N GLY A 4 19.52 -6.30 7.94
CA GLY A 4 19.53 -7.74 8.27
C GLY A 4 20.77 -8.50 7.77
N ASP A 5 21.06 -9.60 8.46
CA ASP A 5 22.21 -10.49 8.24
C ASP A 5 21.96 -11.41 7.03
N ALA A 6 22.75 -11.26 5.97
CA ALA A 6 22.51 -11.84 4.65
C ALA A 6 22.72 -13.37 4.52
N GLU A 7 23.03 -14.08 5.62
CA GLU A 7 23.42 -15.49 5.58
C GLU A 7 22.30 -16.50 5.90
N LYS A 8 21.03 -16.08 6.04
CA LYS A 8 19.92 -17.02 6.30
C LYS A 8 18.91 -17.02 5.16
N THR A 9 19.01 -18.01 4.27
CA THR A 9 18.02 -18.34 3.23
C THR A 9 16.73 -18.89 3.85
N ASN A 10 16.01 -18.06 4.59
CA ASN A 10 14.67 -18.35 5.08
C ASN A 10 13.74 -17.25 4.55
N TRP A 11 13.32 -17.40 3.30
CA TRP A 11 12.53 -16.44 2.53
C TRP A 11 11.24 -16.00 3.24
N PHE A 12 10.69 -16.83 4.13
CA PHE A 12 9.59 -16.48 5.04
C PHE A 12 9.87 -15.23 5.89
N ARG A 13 11.15 -14.89 6.10
CA ARG A 13 11.58 -13.75 6.91
C ARG A 13 11.56 -12.44 6.14
N ASP A 14 11.66 -12.45 4.82
CA ASP A 14 11.81 -11.23 4.03
C ASP A 14 10.47 -10.50 3.87
N GLN A 15 10.39 -9.25 4.29
CA GLN A 15 9.18 -8.41 4.19
C GLN A 15 9.50 -7.17 3.35
N HIS A 16 8.64 -6.89 2.39
CA HIS A 16 8.74 -5.68 1.56
C HIS A 16 7.73 -4.64 2.06
N ILE A 17 8.23 -3.42 2.27
CA ILE A 17 7.41 -2.26 2.63
C ILE A 17 7.64 -1.20 1.56
N THR A 18 6.57 -0.77 0.90
CA THR A 18 6.61 0.27 -0.14
C THR A 18 5.72 1.43 0.24
N GLY A 19 6.19 2.65 -0.01
CA GLY A 19 5.44 3.88 0.22
C GLY A 19 5.68 4.86 -0.91
N GLY A 20 4.78 5.83 -1.06
CA GLY A 20 4.90 6.89 -2.06
C GLY A 20 4.93 6.38 -3.49
N VAL A 21 4.21 5.29 -3.79
CA VAL A 21 3.94 4.88 -5.18
C VAL A 21 3.21 6.01 -5.90
N HIS A 22 2.16 6.54 -5.28
CA HIS A 22 1.66 7.86 -5.61
C HIS A 22 2.29 8.86 -4.63
N GLY A 23 2.89 9.91 -5.17
CA GLY A 23 3.67 10.81 -4.33
C GLY A 23 2.84 11.73 -3.44
N TYR A 24 1.62 12.10 -3.87
CA TYR A 24 0.72 12.94 -3.05
C TYR A 24 0.23 12.26 -1.76
N GLU A 25 0.37 10.93 -1.68
CA GLU A 25 -0.04 10.09 -0.55
C GLU A 25 1.06 10.09 0.53
N THR A 26 1.22 11.25 1.16
CA THR A 26 2.28 11.55 2.13
C THR A 26 2.38 10.59 3.31
N SER A 27 1.26 10.09 3.86
CA SER A 27 1.32 9.23 5.05
C SER A 27 1.96 7.89 4.75
N GLY A 28 1.88 7.39 3.50
CA GLY A 28 2.59 6.19 3.09
C GLY A 28 4.12 6.36 3.19
N VAL A 29 4.64 7.52 2.77
CA VAL A 29 6.07 7.82 2.86
C VAL A 29 6.52 7.95 4.30
N TYR A 30 5.83 8.78 5.08
CA TYR A 30 6.19 9.02 6.48
C TYR A 30 5.93 7.81 7.38
N GLY A 31 4.91 6.99 7.06
CA GLY A 31 4.60 5.73 7.74
C GLY A 31 5.70 4.69 7.54
N ALA A 32 6.16 4.50 6.30
CA ALA A 32 7.29 3.61 6.01
C ALA A 32 8.56 4.05 6.77
N LEU A 33 8.91 5.34 6.73
CA LEU A 33 10.06 5.88 7.45
C LEU A 33 9.90 5.77 8.97
N GLY A 34 8.71 6.08 9.49
CA GLY A 34 8.38 6.01 10.91
C GLY A 34 8.52 4.60 11.45
N PHE A 35 7.94 3.61 10.75
CA PHE A 35 8.09 2.19 11.12
C PHE A 35 9.55 1.76 11.16
N MET A 36 10.34 2.07 10.11
CA MET A 36 11.75 1.70 10.06
C MET A 36 12.57 2.35 11.18
N ARG A 37 12.20 3.57 11.59
CA ARG A 37 12.89 4.30 12.66
C ARG A 37 12.53 3.79 14.05
N GLU A 38 11.27 3.47 14.28
CA GLU A 38 10.73 3.32 15.65
C GLU A 38 10.34 1.89 16.01
N ASN A 39 10.08 1.02 15.02
CA ASN A 39 9.48 -0.29 15.27
C ASN A 39 10.25 -1.45 14.64
N ALA A 40 10.95 -1.26 13.52
CA ALA A 40 11.60 -2.37 12.81
C ALA A 40 12.53 -3.20 13.71
N ALA A 41 13.27 -2.56 14.62
CA ALA A 41 14.18 -3.22 15.56
C ALA A 41 13.49 -4.27 16.46
N ASP A 42 12.21 -4.08 16.79
CA ASP A 42 11.44 -5.03 17.60
C ASP A 42 11.17 -6.35 16.84
N TYR A 43 11.23 -6.28 15.50
CA TYR A 43 10.90 -7.38 14.59
C TYR A 43 12.12 -8.04 13.93
N GLU A 44 13.32 -7.46 14.04
CA GLU A 44 14.54 -7.94 13.37
C GLU A 44 14.94 -9.39 13.73
N LYS A 45 14.54 -9.88 14.91
CA LYS A 45 14.79 -11.28 15.29
C LYS A 45 13.97 -12.27 14.44
N SER A 46 12.83 -11.84 13.93
CA SER A 46 11.89 -12.66 13.17
C SER A 46 11.96 -12.39 11.66
N PHE A 47 12.21 -11.14 11.27
CA PHE A 47 12.06 -10.69 9.89
C PHE A 47 13.29 -9.91 9.39
N ASN A 48 13.46 -9.92 8.06
CA ASN A 48 14.37 -9.04 7.34
C ASN A 48 13.53 -8.03 6.55
N PHE A 49 14.00 -6.80 6.41
CA PHE A 49 13.22 -5.73 5.78
C PHE A 49 13.89 -5.17 4.53
N VAL A 50 13.10 -5.06 3.46
CA VAL A 50 13.38 -4.23 2.29
C VAL A 50 12.34 -3.12 2.27
N CYS A 51 12.76 -1.88 2.52
CA CYS A 51 11.88 -0.72 2.53
C CYS A 51 12.24 0.25 1.40
N ALA A 52 11.26 0.55 0.54
CA ALA A 52 11.31 1.61 -0.44
C ALA A 52 10.27 2.69 -0.05
N PRO A 53 10.66 3.66 0.80
CA PRO A 53 9.71 4.54 1.46
C PRO A 53 9.08 5.57 0.53
N CYS A 54 9.70 5.87 -0.61
CA CYS A 54 9.16 6.79 -1.61
C CYS A 54 9.59 6.32 -3.00
N ILE A 55 8.68 5.64 -3.70
CA ILE A 55 8.93 5.15 -5.07
C ILE A 55 8.90 6.32 -6.08
N SER A 56 8.02 7.30 -5.86
CA SER A 56 7.77 8.42 -6.78
C SER A 56 8.12 9.79 -6.17
N PRO A 57 9.42 10.12 -5.98
CA PRO A 57 9.85 11.33 -5.28
C PRO A 57 9.45 12.63 -5.99
N TRP A 58 9.45 12.68 -7.32
CA TRP A 58 8.98 13.86 -8.06
C TRP A 58 7.50 14.13 -7.79
N SER A 59 6.67 13.09 -7.82
CA SER A 59 5.25 13.18 -7.53
C SER A 59 5.00 13.55 -6.07
N PHE A 60 5.92 13.22 -5.16
CA PHE A 60 5.85 13.61 -3.75
C PHE A 60 6.12 15.11 -3.57
N GLU A 61 7.20 15.62 -4.18
CA GLU A 61 7.52 17.05 -4.12
C GLU A 61 6.49 17.93 -4.85
N THR A 62 5.81 17.39 -5.86
CA THR A 62 4.84 18.14 -6.67
C THR A 62 3.38 17.86 -6.32
N ILE A 63 3.10 17.00 -5.32
CA ILE A 63 1.76 16.61 -4.88
C ILE A 63 0.93 16.08 -6.05
N ASN A 64 1.42 15.00 -6.68
CA ASN A 64 0.78 14.37 -7.84
C ASN A 64 0.59 12.86 -7.68
N ARG A 65 -0.46 12.35 -8.36
CA ARG A 65 -0.69 10.92 -8.56
C ARG A 65 0.21 10.33 -9.63
N TRP A 66 0.37 11.03 -10.76
CA TRP A 66 1.20 10.61 -11.88
C TRP A 66 2.63 11.12 -11.77
N ASN A 67 3.53 10.51 -12.56
CA ASN A 67 4.85 11.07 -12.78
C ASN A 67 4.83 12.23 -13.80
N SER A 68 6.00 12.82 -14.05
CA SER A 68 6.17 13.97 -14.95
C SER A 68 5.74 13.72 -16.42
N LYS A 69 5.50 12.45 -16.79
CA LYS A 69 5.00 12.03 -18.10
C LYS A 69 3.50 11.72 -18.11
N ALA A 70 2.79 12.08 -17.04
CA ALA A 70 1.37 11.78 -16.82
C ALA A 70 1.05 10.28 -16.84
N ILE A 71 1.95 9.44 -16.33
CA ILE A 71 1.77 7.98 -16.20
C ILE A 71 1.52 7.63 -14.74
N ASP A 72 0.54 6.76 -14.48
CA ASP A 72 0.23 6.23 -13.14
C ASP A 72 1.20 5.09 -12.78
N PRO A 73 2.08 5.28 -11.78
CA PRO A 73 3.00 4.22 -11.34
C PRO A 73 2.27 2.97 -10.84
N ASN A 74 1.14 3.13 -10.14
CA ASN A 74 0.34 2.02 -9.61
C ASN A 74 -0.60 1.38 -10.65
N ARG A 75 -0.36 1.60 -11.94
CA ARG A 75 -0.88 0.81 -13.06
C ARG A 75 0.23 0.35 -14.01
N SER A 76 1.46 0.43 -13.55
CA SER A 76 2.66 0.31 -14.37
C SER A 76 3.69 -0.65 -13.80
N PHE A 77 3.37 -1.41 -12.77
CA PHE A 77 4.29 -2.38 -12.18
C PHE A 77 4.39 -3.68 -12.98
N ARG A 78 5.16 -3.63 -14.07
CA ARG A 78 5.44 -4.76 -14.95
C ARG A 78 6.81 -4.63 -15.60
N LYS A 79 7.28 -5.72 -16.20
CA LYS A 79 8.44 -5.68 -17.10
C LYS A 79 8.18 -4.67 -18.22
N ASP A 80 9.20 -3.89 -18.56
CA ASP A 80 9.12 -2.83 -19.59
C ASP A 80 8.09 -1.74 -19.26
N SER A 81 7.97 -1.40 -17.97
CA SER A 81 7.08 -0.36 -17.48
C SER A 81 7.31 0.98 -18.17
N PRO A 82 6.23 1.70 -18.57
CA PRO A 82 6.34 3.05 -19.11
C PRO A 82 6.60 4.10 -18.00
N ALA A 83 6.31 3.77 -16.74
CA ALA A 83 6.68 4.59 -15.58
C ALA A 83 8.11 4.25 -15.17
N GLU A 84 8.98 5.26 -15.14
CA GLU A 84 10.39 5.06 -14.81
C GLU A 84 10.57 4.54 -13.38
N GLU A 85 9.79 5.08 -12.45
CA GLU A 85 9.80 4.73 -11.04
C GLU A 85 9.44 3.25 -10.83
N SER A 86 8.35 2.80 -11.47
CA SER A 86 7.93 1.40 -11.42
C SER A 86 8.95 0.48 -12.10
N ARG A 87 9.52 0.86 -13.25
CA ARG A 87 10.56 0.08 -13.95
C ARG A 87 11.79 -0.13 -13.07
N LEU A 88 12.32 0.96 -12.51
CA LEU A 88 13.50 0.93 -11.65
C LEU A 88 13.26 0.09 -10.39
N PHE A 89 12.06 0.20 -9.80
CA PHE A 89 11.71 -0.60 -8.63
C PHE A 89 11.60 -2.10 -8.96
N VAL A 90 10.95 -2.46 -10.08
CA VAL A 90 10.87 -3.85 -10.56
C VAL A 90 12.26 -4.44 -10.80
N GLU A 91 13.15 -3.68 -11.46
CA GLU A 91 14.55 -4.10 -11.70
C GLU A 91 15.31 -4.29 -10.38
N ALA A 92 15.16 -3.37 -9.42
CA ALA A 92 15.79 -3.45 -8.11
C ALA A 92 15.31 -4.67 -7.32
N VAL A 93 13.99 -4.91 -7.26
CA VAL A 93 13.40 -6.07 -6.58
C VAL A 93 13.88 -7.38 -7.21
N ALA A 94 13.93 -7.47 -8.54
CA ALA A 94 14.46 -8.64 -9.22
C ALA A 94 15.95 -8.88 -8.92
N ALA A 95 16.74 -7.81 -8.79
CA ALA A 95 18.17 -7.89 -8.50
C ALA A 95 18.47 -8.37 -7.07
N LEU A 96 17.56 -8.18 -6.11
CA LEU A 96 17.70 -8.68 -4.74
C LEU A 96 17.69 -10.20 -4.66
N LYS A 97 17.08 -10.88 -5.65
CA LYS A 97 16.90 -12.34 -5.68
C LYS A 97 16.24 -12.89 -4.41
N THR A 98 15.40 -12.07 -3.78
CA THR A 98 14.56 -12.43 -2.64
C THR A 98 13.14 -12.71 -3.11
N ALA A 99 12.43 -13.55 -2.35
CA ALA A 99 10.99 -13.77 -2.51
C ALA A 99 10.35 -13.37 -1.18
N PRO A 100 9.83 -12.13 -1.04
CA PRO A 100 9.26 -11.70 0.22
C PRO A 100 8.08 -12.58 0.60
N TYR A 101 7.90 -12.81 1.89
CA TYR A 101 6.72 -13.49 2.41
C TYR A 101 5.51 -12.57 2.44
N ALA A 102 5.73 -11.30 2.78
CA ALA A 102 4.72 -10.25 2.65
C ALA A 102 5.22 -9.02 1.89
N HIS A 103 4.30 -8.40 1.15
CA HIS A 103 4.48 -7.08 0.53
C HIS A 103 3.33 -6.17 0.98
N ILE A 104 3.68 -5.18 1.79
CA ILE A 104 2.76 -4.18 2.35
C ILE A 104 3.02 -2.85 1.62
N ASP A 105 2.03 -2.37 0.89
CA ASP A 105 2.12 -1.14 0.11
C ASP A 105 1.25 -0.05 0.72
N LEU A 106 1.84 1.11 1.00
CA LEU A 106 1.22 2.13 1.82
C LEU A 106 0.62 3.23 0.95
N HIS A 107 -0.70 3.32 0.95
CA HIS A 107 -1.46 4.26 0.13
C HIS A 107 -2.45 5.10 0.96
N GLU A 108 -3.00 6.11 0.31
CA GLU A 108 -4.07 6.97 0.80
C GLU A 108 -5.14 7.18 -0.28
N THR A 109 -6.39 7.33 0.15
CA THR A 109 -7.47 7.83 -0.68
C THR A 109 -7.83 9.23 -0.20
N THR A 110 -7.87 10.24 -1.07
CA THR A 110 -8.07 11.65 -0.68
C THR A 110 -9.26 12.29 -1.40
N ASP A 111 -9.72 13.45 -0.91
CA ASP A 111 -10.67 14.31 -1.63
C ASP A 111 -10.12 14.77 -2.99
N THR A 112 -8.79 14.86 -3.12
CA THR A 112 -8.11 15.21 -4.38
C THR A 112 -8.16 14.11 -5.43
N ASP A 113 -8.45 12.85 -5.07
CA ASP A 113 -8.78 11.82 -6.06
C ASP A 113 -10.01 12.22 -6.89
N ASN A 114 -11.06 12.73 -6.24
CA ASN A 114 -12.28 13.16 -6.94
C ASN A 114 -12.19 14.58 -7.50
N SER A 115 -11.55 15.51 -6.80
CA SER A 115 -11.52 16.93 -7.20
C SER A 115 -10.41 17.29 -8.19
N VAL A 116 -9.32 16.52 -8.24
CA VAL A 116 -8.14 16.81 -9.07
C VAL A 116 -7.81 15.65 -10.01
N PHE A 117 -7.54 14.46 -9.48
CA PHE A 117 -6.92 13.39 -10.26
C PHE A 117 -7.87 12.68 -11.23
N ARG A 118 -9.10 12.34 -10.82
CA ARG A 118 -10.11 11.77 -11.71
C ARG A 118 -10.53 12.74 -12.83
N PRO A 119 -10.81 14.03 -12.57
CA PRO A 119 -11.08 14.99 -13.64
C PRO A 119 -9.91 15.14 -14.63
N ALA A 120 -8.67 15.14 -14.14
CA ALA A 120 -7.51 15.18 -15.01
C ALA A 120 -7.36 13.89 -15.83
N LEU A 121 -7.75 12.74 -15.29
CA LEU A 121 -7.70 11.44 -15.97
C LEU A 121 -8.70 11.41 -17.12
N GLU A 122 -9.91 11.88 -16.85
CA GLU A 122 -10.97 12.05 -17.85
C GLU A 122 -10.48 12.91 -19.02
N GLN A 123 -9.86 14.06 -18.73
CA GLN A 123 -9.34 14.96 -19.76
C GLN A 123 -8.19 14.36 -20.57
N ARG A 124 -7.27 13.64 -19.89
CA ARG A 124 -6.13 12.99 -20.55
C ARG A 124 -6.58 11.89 -21.51
N ASP A 125 -7.53 11.06 -21.08
CA ASP A 125 -7.92 9.84 -21.81
C ASP A 125 -9.15 10.06 -22.71
N GLY A 126 -9.91 11.14 -22.51
CA GLY A 126 -11.18 11.39 -23.20
C GLY A 126 -12.28 10.41 -22.80
N ILE A 127 -12.17 9.81 -21.62
CA ILE A 127 -13.08 8.77 -21.11
C ILE A 127 -13.67 9.26 -19.79
N ALA A 128 -15.00 9.40 -19.77
CA ALA A 128 -15.74 9.81 -18.59
C ALA A 128 -15.36 8.95 -17.38
N GLN A 129 -15.02 9.59 -16.27
CA GLN A 129 -14.73 8.90 -15.02
C GLN A 129 -16.00 8.88 -14.16
N GLU A 130 -16.44 7.68 -13.78
CA GLU A 130 -17.56 7.55 -12.85
C GLU A 130 -17.17 8.14 -11.48
N PHE A 131 -18.10 8.90 -10.91
CA PHE A 131 -17.97 9.36 -9.53
C PHE A 131 -17.95 8.15 -8.60
N SER A 132 -16.99 8.14 -7.68
CA SER A 132 -16.92 7.17 -6.60
C SER A 132 -16.90 7.95 -5.30
N GLU A 133 -17.75 7.57 -4.35
CA GLU A 133 -17.66 8.11 -3.01
C GLU A 133 -16.28 7.84 -2.39
N ILE A 134 -15.72 8.83 -1.70
CA ILE A 134 -14.49 8.66 -0.91
C ILE A 134 -14.88 8.04 0.43
N PRO A 135 -14.39 6.84 0.78
CA PRO A 135 -14.77 6.21 2.03
C PRO A 135 -14.25 6.97 3.26
N ASP A 136 -15.13 7.30 4.22
CA ASP A 136 -14.73 7.96 5.47
C ASP A 136 -14.03 6.98 6.44
N GLY A 137 -12.75 6.69 6.21
CA GLY A 137 -11.89 5.95 7.14
C GLY A 137 -10.83 5.11 6.45
N PHE A 138 -10.10 4.34 7.25
CA PHE A 138 -9.09 3.40 6.76
C PHE A 138 -9.72 2.15 6.14
N TYR A 139 -9.17 1.65 5.04
CA TYR A 139 -9.50 0.34 4.50
C TYR A 139 -8.27 -0.33 3.85
N LEU A 140 -8.45 -1.57 3.41
CA LEU A 140 -7.43 -2.37 2.73
C LEU A 140 -7.91 -2.85 1.37
N VAL A 141 -6.95 -2.99 0.46
CA VAL A 141 -7.10 -3.69 -0.81
C VAL A 141 -6.26 -4.96 -0.80
N GLY A 142 -6.92 -6.12 -0.78
CA GLY A 142 -6.31 -7.44 -0.93
C GLY A 142 -6.24 -7.92 -2.38
N ASP A 143 -5.60 -9.07 -2.59
CA ASP A 143 -5.55 -9.75 -3.90
C ASP A 143 -6.79 -10.63 -4.08
N SER A 144 -7.59 -10.40 -5.13
CA SER A 144 -8.75 -11.23 -5.43
C SER A 144 -8.40 -12.69 -5.73
N LEU A 145 -7.18 -12.99 -6.18
CA LEU A 145 -6.72 -14.36 -6.41
C LEU A 145 -6.11 -15.01 -5.16
N ASN A 146 -5.79 -14.22 -4.13
CA ASN A 146 -5.21 -14.69 -2.88
C ASN A 146 -5.64 -13.77 -1.71
N PRO A 147 -6.92 -13.80 -1.27
CA PRO A 147 -7.49 -12.76 -0.41
C PRO A 147 -6.88 -12.68 1.00
N GLN A 148 -6.37 -13.80 1.53
CA GLN A 148 -5.77 -13.89 2.87
C GLN A 148 -6.60 -13.18 3.97
N PRO A 149 -7.89 -13.53 4.16
CA PRO A 149 -8.82 -12.75 5.01
C PRO A 149 -8.37 -12.65 6.47
N GLY A 150 -7.70 -13.69 7.01
CA GLY A 150 -7.13 -13.66 8.36
C GLY A 150 -6.02 -12.61 8.53
N PHE A 151 -5.17 -12.45 7.51
CA PHE A 151 -4.12 -11.43 7.47
C PHE A 151 -4.72 -10.02 7.36
N GLN A 152 -5.66 -9.80 6.43
CA GLN A 152 -6.34 -8.51 6.30
C GLN A 152 -7.08 -8.13 7.58
N LYS A 153 -7.75 -9.10 8.23
CA LYS A 153 -8.43 -8.89 9.50
C LYS A 153 -7.45 -8.43 10.60
N ALA A 154 -6.30 -9.08 10.73
CA ALA A 154 -5.32 -8.72 11.75
C ALA A 154 -4.82 -7.28 11.59
N ILE A 155 -4.63 -6.84 10.34
CA ILE A 155 -4.28 -5.45 10.02
C ILE A 155 -5.41 -4.49 10.42
N ILE A 156 -6.67 -4.79 10.04
CA ILE A 156 -7.83 -3.97 10.41
C ILE A 156 -7.98 -3.85 11.94
N GLU A 157 -7.80 -4.94 12.68
CA GLU A 157 -7.91 -4.93 14.16
C GLU A 157 -6.81 -4.09 14.82
N GLU A 158 -5.59 -4.07 14.26
CA GLU A 158 -4.52 -3.22 14.78
C GLU A 158 -4.77 -1.74 14.44
N VAL A 159 -5.17 -1.45 13.19
CA VAL A 159 -5.40 -0.07 12.74
C VAL A 159 -6.61 0.57 13.43
N ARG A 160 -7.66 -0.19 13.75
CA ARG A 160 -8.85 0.32 14.44
C ARG A 160 -8.55 0.90 15.83
N LYS A 161 -7.42 0.50 16.44
CA LYS A 161 -6.96 1.08 17.71
C LYS A 161 -6.46 2.53 17.55
N VAL A 162 -6.17 2.95 16.32
CA VAL A 162 -5.56 4.24 15.98
C VAL A 162 -6.53 5.16 15.24
N THR A 163 -7.25 4.64 14.25
CA THR A 163 -8.21 5.41 13.43
C THR A 163 -9.47 4.62 13.13
N HIS A 164 -10.54 5.29 12.68
CA HIS A 164 -11.77 4.62 12.29
C HIS A 164 -11.63 3.89 10.95
N ILE A 165 -12.31 2.75 10.83
CA ILE A 165 -12.36 1.93 9.61
C ILE A 165 -13.50 2.42 8.72
N ALA A 166 -13.27 2.49 7.42
CA ALA A 166 -14.24 2.98 6.46
C ALA A 166 -15.51 2.10 6.44
N PRO A 167 -16.71 2.69 6.56
CA PRO A 167 -17.94 1.98 6.28
C PRO A 167 -18.12 1.79 4.77
N ALA A 168 -18.84 0.75 4.37
CA ALA A 168 -19.30 0.63 2.98
C ALA A 168 -20.34 1.70 2.63
N ASP A 169 -20.44 1.99 1.33
CA ASP A 169 -21.53 2.76 0.74
C ASP A 169 -22.89 2.02 0.84
N GLU A 170 -23.95 2.67 0.35
CA GLU A 170 -25.32 2.11 0.33
C GLU A 170 -25.46 0.80 -0.47
N ASN A 171 -24.49 0.49 -1.33
CA ASN A 171 -24.45 -0.72 -2.15
C ASN A 171 -23.53 -1.81 -1.56
N GLY A 172 -22.98 -1.60 -0.35
CA GLY A 172 -22.08 -2.55 0.29
C GLY A 172 -20.67 -2.55 -0.30
N LYS A 173 -20.22 -1.42 -0.87
CA LYS A 173 -18.96 -1.29 -1.60
C LYS A 173 -18.02 -0.26 -0.98
N LEU A 174 -16.73 -0.37 -1.30
CA LEU A 174 -15.73 0.69 -1.18
C LEU A 174 -15.11 0.91 -2.56
N ILE A 175 -15.06 2.15 -3.02
CA ILE A 175 -14.49 2.52 -4.33
C ILE A 175 -15.04 1.63 -5.48
N GLY A 176 -16.35 1.36 -5.48
CA GLY A 176 -17.02 0.54 -6.49
C GLY A 176 -16.82 -0.99 -6.36
N ALA A 177 -15.97 -1.46 -5.45
CA ALA A 177 -15.77 -2.89 -5.18
C ALA A 177 -16.56 -3.39 -3.97
N PRO A 178 -17.19 -4.58 -4.04
CA PRO A 178 -17.92 -5.14 -2.90
C PRO A 178 -16.96 -5.46 -1.75
N LEU A 179 -17.42 -5.23 -0.52
CA LEU A 179 -16.70 -5.66 0.67
C LEU A 179 -16.50 -7.19 0.70
N GLU A 180 -15.28 -7.62 0.99
CA GLU A 180 -14.96 -9.00 1.37
C GLU A 180 -15.27 -9.22 2.86
N GLN A 181 -14.89 -8.25 3.67
CA GLN A 181 -15.13 -8.16 5.11
C GLN A 181 -15.05 -6.68 5.52
N GLU A 182 -15.34 -6.35 6.79
CA GLU A 182 -15.28 -4.96 7.24
C GLU A 182 -13.92 -4.31 6.93
N GLY A 183 -13.96 -3.19 6.19
CA GLY A 183 -12.77 -2.43 5.80
C GLY A 183 -11.87 -3.10 4.77
N VAL A 184 -12.32 -4.14 4.05
CA VAL A 184 -11.47 -4.85 3.07
C VAL A 184 -12.24 -5.07 1.76
N ILE A 185 -11.61 -4.66 0.66
CA ILE A 185 -12.00 -5.01 -0.71
C ILE A 185 -10.86 -5.79 -1.38
N ASN A 186 -11.13 -6.41 -2.53
CA ASN A 186 -10.13 -7.14 -3.29
C ASN A 186 -10.06 -6.67 -4.75
N TYR A 187 -8.85 -6.56 -5.28
CA TYR A 187 -8.59 -6.28 -6.69
C TYR A 187 -7.70 -7.37 -7.31
N PRO A 188 -7.79 -7.62 -8.64
CA PRO A 188 -6.87 -8.51 -9.34
C PRO A 188 -5.51 -7.80 -9.52
N ILE A 189 -4.69 -7.78 -8.46
CA ILE A 189 -3.53 -6.88 -8.34
C ILE A 189 -2.49 -7.05 -9.45
N LYS A 190 -2.34 -8.28 -9.96
CA LYS A 190 -1.42 -8.59 -11.07
C LYS A 190 -1.96 -8.12 -12.42
N GLU A 191 -3.26 -8.28 -12.66
CA GLU A 191 -3.89 -7.85 -13.91
C GLU A 191 -3.92 -6.33 -14.03
N LEU A 192 -4.06 -5.63 -12.89
CA LEU A 192 -4.05 -4.18 -12.82
C LEU A 192 -2.64 -3.57 -12.72
N PHE A 193 -1.59 -4.39 -12.66
CA PHE A 193 -0.21 -3.94 -12.46
C PHE A 193 -0.05 -3.02 -11.24
N LEU A 194 -0.68 -3.40 -10.12
CA LEU A 194 -0.50 -2.76 -8.81
C LEU A 194 0.87 -3.14 -8.21
N CYS A 195 1.42 -2.30 -7.33
CA CYS A 195 2.74 -2.46 -6.73
C CYS A 195 2.95 -3.83 -6.07
N THR A 196 2.00 -4.28 -5.26
CA THR A 196 2.06 -5.59 -4.57
C THR A 196 2.07 -6.77 -5.55
N GLY A 197 1.56 -6.59 -6.77
CA GLY A 197 1.48 -7.61 -7.81
C GLY A 197 2.83 -8.00 -8.44
N ILE A 198 3.92 -7.26 -8.19
CA ILE A 198 5.24 -7.58 -8.76
C ILE A 198 5.92 -8.74 -8.08
N THR A 199 5.57 -9.00 -6.82
CA THR A 199 6.20 -10.05 -6.03
C THR A 199 5.36 -11.33 -6.08
N ALA A 200 5.99 -12.44 -5.69
CA ALA A 200 5.29 -13.68 -5.42
C ALA A 200 4.95 -13.83 -3.93
N ALA A 201 4.78 -12.71 -3.21
CA ALA A 201 4.49 -12.74 -1.78
C ALA A 201 3.19 -13.50 -1.47
N THR A 202 3.23 -14.31 -0.41
CA THR A 202 2.05 -15.03 0.07
C THR A 202 1.04 -14.08 0.68
N TYR A 203 1.49 -13.01 1.32
CA TYR A 203 0.65 -12.01 1.96
C TYR A 203 0.84 -10.64 1.31
N THR A 204 -0.20 -10.11 0.71
CA THR A 204 -0.17 -8.81 0.06
C THR A 204 -1.30 -7.94 0.57
N THR A 205 -1.04 -6.66 0.77
CA THR A 205 -2.07 -5.69 1.09
C THR A 205 -1.63 -4.31 0.60
N THR A 206 -2.58 -3.53 0.13
CA THR A 206 -2.42 -2.09 -0.06
C THR A 206 -3.30 -1.39 0.98
N THR A 207 -2.69 -0.54 1.80
CA THR A 207 -3.41 0.23 2.82
C THR A 207 -4.02 1.46 2.19
N GLU A 208 -5.17 1.92 2.68
CA GLU A 208 -5.82 3.11 2.16
C GLU A 208 -6.29 3.97 3.34
N VAL A 209 -5.45 4.93 3.72
CA VAL A 209 -5.78 5.93 4.75
C VAL A 209 -6.62 7.04 4.13
N TYR A 210 -7.59 7.59 4.87
CA TYR A 210 -8.33 8.79 4.47
C TYR A 210 -7.93 10.01 5.32
N PRO A 211 -7.05 10.90 4.82
CA PRO A 211 -6.51 12.01 5.61
C PRO A 211 -7.44 13.23 5.70
N ASP A 212 -8.42 13.36 4.79
CA ASP A 212 -9.31 14.55 4.73
C ASP A 212 -10.55 14.42 5.65
N SER A 213 -10.67 13.30 6.37
CA SER A 213 -11.71 13.13 7.40
C SER A 213 -11.57 14.20 8.49
N PRO A 214 -12.69 14.79 8.99
CA PRO A 214 -12.62 15.68 10.16
C PRO A 214 -12.15 14.98 11.44
N LYS A 215 -12.05 13.64 11.44
CA LYS A 215 -11.53 12.82 12.54
C LYS A 215 -10.05 12.48 12.39
N ALA A 216 -9.43 12.80 11.25
CA ALA A 216 -8.04 12.50 10.97
C ALA A 216 -7.13 13.70 11.29
N THR A 217 -5.87 13.40 11.59
CA THR A 217 -4.76 14.37 11.57
C THR A 217 -3.59 13.75 10.82
N PRO A 218 -2.62 14.55 10.31
CA PRO A 218 -1.42 14.00 9.67
C PRO A 218 -0.70 12.95 10.54
N GLU A 219 -0.64 13.17 11.85
CA GLU A 219 -0.03 12.23 12.80
C GLU A 219 -0.81 10.93 12.88
N ILE A 220 -2.15 10.98 12.98
CA ILE A 220 -2.99 9.77 13.00
C ILE A 220 -2.83 8.97 11.71
N CYS A 221 -2.71 9.65 10.56
CA CYS A 221 -2.52 8.99 9.27
C CYS A 221 -1.20 8.20 9.25
N VAL A 222 -0.10 8.81 9.70
CA VAL A 222 1.21 8.12 9.82
C VAL A 222 1.13 6.95 10.80
N GLN A 223 0.47 7.14 11.95
CA GLN A 223 0.31 6.07 12.94
C GLN A 223 -0.57 4.92 12.43
N ALA A 224 -1.57 5.19 11.60
CA ALA A 224 -2.40 4.16 10.96
C ALA A 224 -1.56 3.29 10.01
N GLN A 225 -0.66 3.88 9.22
CA GLN A 225 0.27 3.12 8.37
C GLN A 225 1.22 2.25 9.18
N ILE A 226 1.79 2.78 10.27
CA ILE A 226 2.66 2.03 11.18
C ILE A 226 1.89 0.87 11.84
N ALA A 227 0.67 1.13 12.31
CA ALA A 227 -0.23 0.12 12.88
C ALA A 227 -0.55 -0.97 11.86
N ALA A 228 -0.75 -0.61 10.58
CA ALA A 228 -1.00 -1.58 9.53
C ALA A 228 0.19 -2.53 9.33
N ILE A 229 1.41 -1.99 9.28
CA ILE A 229 2.64 -2.81 9.20
C ILE A 229 2.76 -3.72 10.42
N ARG A 230 2.55 -3.21 11.63
CA ARG A 230 2.63 -4.00 12.86
C ARG A 230 1.59 -5.12 12.89
N GLY A 231 0.34 -4.84 12.54
CA GLY A 231 -0.73 -5.85 12.49
C GLY A 231 -0.42 -6.96 11.49
N ALA A 232 0.18 -6.62 10.35
CA ALA A 232 0.68 -7.59 9.38
C ALA A 232 1.80 -8.46 9.98
N LEU A 233 2.84 -7.85 10.56
CA LEU A 233 3.99 -8.59 11.10
C LEU A 233 3.64 -9.46 12.30
N ASP A 234 2.80 -8.97 13.22
CA ASP A 234 2.33 -9.72 14.39
C ASP A 234 1.53 -10.96 13.95
N TYR A 235 0.70 -10.82 12.92
CA TYR A 235 0.01 -11.97 12.31
C TYR A 235 1.02 -13.00 11.78
N LEU A 236 2.00 -12.59 10.97
CA LEU A 236 2.99 -13.50 10.40
C LEU A 236 3.84 -14.18 11.47
N ALA A 237 4.19 -13.46 12.54
CA ALA A 237 4.94 -14.02 13.67
C ALA A 237 4.12 -15.10 14.39
N SER A 238 2.80 -14.91 14.51
CA SER A 238 1.90 -15.90 15.12
C SER A 238 1.74 -17.19 14.27
N GLN A 239 1.93 -17.11 12.96
CA GLN A 239 1.84 -18.26 12.05
C GLN A 239 3.14 -19.07 11.95
N SER A 240 4.26 -18.51 12.44
CA SER A 240 5.61 -19.10 12.29
C SER A 240 6.00 -20.02 13.46
N HIS A 241 5.04 -20.41 14.29
CA HIS A 241 5.19 -21.28 15.46
C HIS A 241 4.39 -22.57 15.33
#